data_AF-A0A8X8IUF0-F1
#
_entry.id   AF-A0A8X8IUF0-F1
#
_cell.length_a   1.000
_cell.length_b   1.000
_cell.length_c   1.000
_cell.angle_alpha   90.00
_cell.angle_beta   90.00
_cell.angle_gamma   90.00
#
_symmetry.space_group_name_H-M   'P 1'
#
loop_
_entity.id
_entity.type
_entity.pdbx_description
1 polymer ?
#
loop_
_entity_poly.entity_id
_entity_poly.type
_entity_poly.pdbx_seq_one_letter_code
_entity_poly.pdbx_strand_id
1 'polypeptide(L)'
;MDASTLSRIGLAGLAVMGQNLALNIADKGFPISVYNRTTSKVDETLHRAQSEGPFPLTGQYSPRDFVLSIQRPRSIIILVKAGNPVDQTISALTEFMEPGDTIIDGGNEWYQNTERRIKEVGEKGILYLGMGVSGGEEGARHGPSLMPGGSLEAYNNIESVLKSVAAQVDDGPCVTYIGEGGSGNFVKMVHNGIEYGDMQLISEAYDVLKNVGGLSNGELAEIFGEWNRGELESFLIEITSDIFKVKDDLADGDLVDKILDKTGMKGTGKWTVQQAAELSVAAPTIAASLDCRYLSGLKEERESAAEILEKAGLKEEMGSVKSEIDKKRLIDDVRQALYASKICSYAQGMNLLRSKSVEKGWDLNLGELARIWKGGCIIRAVFLDRIKKAYQRNPSLASLVVDPEFAREMVQRQAAWRRVVGLAISAGISTPGMCASLAYFDTYRRARLPANLVQAQRDLFGAHTYERTDRPGAFHTEWTKLARKSNAGVGAFN
;
A
#
# COMPACT_ATOMS: atom_id res chain seq x y z
N MET A 1 18.67 28.59 -29.40
CA MET A 1 18.54 27.19 -29.85
C MET A 1 17.29 27.11 -30.67
N ASP A 2 17.37 26.51 -31.85
CA ASP A 2 16.23 26.31 -32.73
C ASP A 2 15.18 25.45 -32.00
N ALA A 3 13.89 25.77 -32.09
CA ALA A 3 12.85 25.11 -31.30
C ALA A 3 12.71 23.60 -31.60
N SER A 4 13.37 23.11 -32.66
CA SER A 4 13.41 21.72 -33.11
C SER A 4 14.35 20.79 -32.31
N THR A 5 15.15 21.30 -31.36
CA THR A 5 16.12 20.49 -30.58
C THR A 5 15.85 20.41 -29.07
N LEU A 6 14.74 20.96 -28.57
CA LEU A 6 14.43 20.95 -27.13
C LEU A 6 13.61 19.72 -26.72
N SER A 7 13.89 19.19 -25.54
CA SER A 7 13.13 18.07 -24.97
C SER A 7 11.77 18.52 -24.47
N ARG A 8 10.77 17.64 -24.60
CA ARG A 8 9.40 17.85 -24.10
C ARG A 8 9.35 17.83 -22.56
N ILE A 9 10.16 16.99 -21.95
CA ILE A 9 10.22 16.75 -20.50
C ILE A 9 11.65 16.40 -20.07
N GLY A 10 12.00 16.65 -18.81
CA GLY A 10 13.25 16.22 -18.21
C GLY A 10 13.05 15.18 -17.10
N LEU A 11 14.06 14.34 -16.87
CA LEU A 11 14.11 13.44 -15.71
C LEU A 11 15.47 13.53 -14.99
N ALA A 12 15.43 13.89 -13.72
CA ALA A 12 16.57 13.98 -12.82
C ALA A 12 16.58 12.81 -11.83
N GLY A 13 17.65 12.02 -11.82
CA GLY A 13 17.80 10.84 -10.97
C GLY A 13 17.68 9.53 -11.74
N LEU A 14 18.81 8.87 -11.99
CA LEU A 14 18.93 7.73 -12.91
C LEU A 14 19.32 6.42 -12.21
N ALA A 15 18.66 6.14 -11.10
CA ALA A 15 18.57 4.77 -10.58
C ALA A 15 17.66 3.92 -11.48
N VAL A 16 17.48 2.62 -11.17
CA VAL A 16 16.72 1.69 -12.03
C VAL A 16 15.33 2.22 -12.40
N MET A 17 14.57 2.73 -11.43
CA MET A 17 13.26 3.35 -11.67
C MET A 17 13.32 4.55 -12.63
N GLY A 18 14.30 5.43 -12.46
CA GLY A 18 14.46 6.63 -13.28
C GLY A 18 14.88 6.32 -14.72
N GLN A 19 15.77 5.34 -14.89
CA GLN A 19 16.17 4.86 -16.22
C GLN A 19 14.98 4.24 -16.95
N ASN A 20 14.25 3.35 -16.29
CA ASN A 20 13.09 2.68 -16.89
C ASN A 20 11.99 3.66 -17.26
N LEU A 21 11.68 4.64 -16.41
CA LEU A 21 10.69 5.67 -16.73
C LEU A 21 11.15 6.61 -17.86
N ALA A 22 12.43 6.99 -17.89
CA ALA A 22 12.97 7.81 -18.97
C ALA A 22 12.88 7.09 -20.32
N LEU A 23 13.23 5.80 -20.35
CA LEU A 23 13.11 4.97 -21.55
C LEU A 23 11.65 4.77 -21.95
N ASN A 24 10.73 4.56 -21.01
CA ASN A 24 9.30 4.50 -21.31
C ASN A 24 8.80 5.78 -21.97
N ILE A 25 9.14 6.96 -21.41
CA ILE A 25 8.79 8.25 -22.01
C ILE A 25 9.32 8.36 -23.44
N ALA A 26 10.59 8.00 -23.66
CA ALA A 26 11.23 8.09 -24.97
C ALA A 26 10.63 7.10 -25.98
N ASP A 27 10.27 5.89 -25.54
CA ASP A 27 9.61 4.84 -26.32
C ASP A 27 8.19 5.25 -26.76
N LYS A 28 7.52 6.14 -26.01
CA LYS A 28 6.27 6.81 -26.44
C LYS A 28 6.50 7.99 -27.41
N GLY A 29 7.73 8.20 -27.86
CA GLY A 29 8.09 9.20 -28.85
C GLY A 29 8.26 10.62 -28.29
N PHE A 30 8.27 10.80 -26.96
CA PHE A 30 8.50 12.12 -26.38
C PHE A 30 10.01 12.39 -26.24
N PRO A 31 10.52 13.49 -26.82
CA PRO A 31 11.89 13.91 -26.57
C PRO A 31 12.14 14.17 -25.08
N ILE A 32 13.13 13.50 -24.50
CA ILE A 32 13.43 13.57 -23.07
C ILE A 32 14.91 13.90 -22.83
N SER A 33 15.14 14.85 -21.93
CA SER A 33 16.48 15.08 -21.37
C SER A 33 16.63 14.32 -20.06
N VAL A 34 17.79 13.73 -19.82
CA VAL A 34 18.11 13.07 -18.54
C VAL A 34 19.31 13.70 -17.86
N TYR A 35 19.26 13.75 -16.53
CA TYR A 35 20.34 14.26 -15.70
C TYR A 35 20.51 13.41 -14.44
N ASN A 36 21.76 13.26 -13.99
CA ASN A 36 22.06 12.68 -12.70
C ASN A 36 23.33 13.30 -12.11
N ARG A 37 23.37 13.49 -10.79
CA ARG A 37 24.53 14.05 -10.09
C ARG A 37 25.82 13.25 -10.36
N THR A 38 25.71 11.93 -10.37
CA THR A 38 26.81 11.05 -10.79
C THR A 38 26.70 10.85 -12.30
N THR A 39 27.64 11.44 -13.05
CA THR A 39 27.61 11.52 -14.51
C THR A 39 27.66 10.15 -15.19
N SER A 40 28.34 9.16 -14.60
CA SER A 40 28.36 7.80 -15.16
C SER A 40 26.96 7.16 -15.30
N LYS A 41 25.97 7.58 -14.49
CA LYS A 41 24.58 7.13 -14.66
C LYS A 41 23.90 7.73 -15.88
N VAL A 42 24.30 8.93 -16.30
CA VAL A 42 23.86 9.52 -17.57
C VAL A 42 24.41 8.67 -18.71
N ASP A 43 25.71 8.36 -18.66
CA ASP A 43 26.36 7.53 -19.68
C ASP A 43 25.70 6.14 -19.76
N GLU A 44 25.52 5.43 -18.65
CA GLU A 44 24.81 4.14 -18.60
C GLU A 44 23.42 4.21 -19.25
N THR A 45 22.66 5.27 -18.97
CA THR A 45 21.30 5.46 -19.52
C THR A 45 21.34 5.69 -21.04
N LEU A 46 22.31 6.48 -21.53
CA LEU A 46 22.50 6.72 -22.96
C LEU A 46 22.92 5.45 -23.71
N HIS A 47 23.85 4.68 -23.16
CA HIS A 47 24.27 3.41 -23.75
C HIS A 47 23.10 2.42 -23.82
N ARG A 48 22.30 2.34 -22.74
CA ARG A 48 21.10 1.50 -22.71
C ARG A 48 20.03 1.96 -23.70
N ALA A 49 19.82 3.27 -23.84
CA ALA A 49 18.90 3.81 -24.83
C ALA A 49 19.35 3.38 -26.24
N GLN A 50 20.63 3.56 -26.58
CA GLN A 50 21.19 3.17 -27.89
C GLN A 50 21.08 1.67 -28.18
N SER A 51 21.17 0.80 -27.16
CA SER A 51 21.06 -0.65 -27.35
C SER A 51 19.60 -1.13 -27.50
N GLU A 52 18.65 -0.45 -26.87
CA GLU A 52 17.22 -0.79 -26.96
C GLU A 52 16.54 -0.18 -28.20
N GLY A 53 17.00 0.97 -28.72
CA GLY A 53 16.46 1.55 -29.95
C GLY A 53 16.84 3.03 -30.18
N PRO A 54 16.49 3.62 -31.34
CA PRO A 54 16.74 5.03 -31.63
C PRO A 54 15.75 5.92 -30.87
N PHE A 55 15.90 6.00 -29.55
CA PHE A 55 15.04 6.82 -28.70
C PHE A 55 15.42 8.30 -28.74
N PRO A 56 14.44 9.24 -28.67
CA PRO A 56 14.70 10.67 -28.58
C PRO A 56 15.13 11.05 -27.14
N LEU A 57 16.21 10.45 -26.65
CA LEU A 57 16.74 10.64 -25.29
C LEU A 57 18.11 11.31 -25.35
N THR A 58 18.29 12.41 -24.63
CA THR A 58 19.56 13.15 -24.55
C THR A 58 20.03 13.27 -23.11
N GLY A 59 21.35 13.24 -22.88
CA GLY A 59 21.96 13.31 -21.56
C GLY A 59 22.61 14.66 -21.32
N GLN A 60 22.44 15.20 -20.11
CA GLN A 60 23.00 16.48 -19.70
C GLN A 60 23.83 16.28 -18.43
N TYR A 61 24.94 17.00 -18.30
CA TYR A 61 25.95 16.77 -17.25
C TYR A 61 26.01 17.88 -16.20
N SER A 62 25.24 18.96 -16.38
CA SER A 62 25.10 20.04 -15.41
C SER A 62 23.62 20.40 -15.20
N PRO A 63 23.21 20.87 -14.01
CA PRO A 63 21.83 21.32 -13.78
C PRO A 63 21.38 22.41 -14.75
N ARG A 64 22.27 23.36 -15.06
CA ARG A 64 21.99 24.47 -15.98
C ARG A 64 21.67 23.97 -17.38
N ASP A 65 22.56 23.15 -17.96
CA ASP A 65 22.38 22.66 -19.33
C ASP A 65 21.18 21.71 -19.42
N PHE A 66 20.93 20.94 -18.35
CA PHE A 66 19.73 20.13 -18.22
C PHE A 66 18.45 20.96 -18.29
N VAL A 67 18.30 21.99 -17.46
CA VAL A 67 17.09 22.83 -17.44
C VAL A 67 16.93 23.59 -18.76
N LEU A 68 18.02 24.08 -19.36
CA LEU A 68 17.98 24.82 -20.63
C LEU A 68 17.72 23.94 -21.86
N SER A 69 17.88 22.62 -21.73
CA SER A 69 17.58 21.66 -22.81
C SER A 69 16.08 21.34 -22.95
N ILE A 70 15.23 21.84 -22.05
CA ILE A 70 13.80 21.50 -21.98
C ILE A 70 12.98 22.71 -22.45
N GLN A 71 11.94 22.45 -23.25
CA GLN A 71 11.03 23.49 -23.72
C GLN A 71 10.22 24.13 -22.58
N ARG A 72 9.77 25.38 -22.78
CA ARG A 72 8.89 26.08 -21.82
C ARG A 72 7.40 25.74 -22.05
N PRO A 73 6.55 25.73 -21.00
CA PRO A 73 6.94 25.66 -19.59
C PRO A 73 7.67 24.33 -19.31
N ARG A 74 8.81 24.40 -18.62
CA ARG A 74 9.68 23.26 -18.37
C ARG A 74 9.01 22.32 -17.40
N SER A 75 9.11 21.02 -17.65
CA SER A 75 8.58 20.00 -16.75
C SER A 75 9.67 18.99 -16.42
N ILE A 76 10.01 18.86 -15.14
CA ILE A 76 11.11 18.01 -14.69
C ILE A 76 10.61 17.01 -13.65
N ILE A 77 10.71 15.72 -13.97
CA ILE A 77 10.50 14.63 -13.02
C ILE A 77 11.76 14.43 -12.19
N ILE A 78 11.62 14.31 -10.87
CA ILE A 78 12.68 13.97 -9.93
C ILE A 78 12.43 12.55 -9.40
N LEU A 79 13.41 11.66 -9.57
CA LEU A 79 13.42 10.29 -9.04
C LEU A 79 14.74 10.02 -8.31
N VAL A 80 14.91 10.67 -7.16
CA VAL A 80 16.06 10.49 -6.27
C VAL A 80 15.63 9.90 -4.94
N LYS A 81 16.61 9.59 -4.07
CA LYS A 81 16.34 9.11 -2.71
C LYS A 81 15.53 10.17 -1.94
N ALA A 82 14.42 9.77 -1.33
CA ALA A 82 13.53 10.65 -0.55
C ALA A 82 14.26 11.39 0.59
N GLY A 83 13.72 12.55 0.99
CA GLY A 83 14.32 13.44 1.99
C GLY A 83 15.28 14.47 1.38
N ASN A 84 16.36 14.81 2.13
CA ASN A 84 17.29 15.89 1.77
C ASN A 84 17.84 15.86 0.33
N PRO A 85 18.13 14.69 -0.31
CA PRO A 85 18.56 14.68 -1.70
C PRO A 85 17.53 15.27 -2.69
N VAL A 86 16.23 15.17 -2.41
CA VAL A 86 15.19 15.83 -3.20
C VAL A 86 15.29 17.34 -3.06
N ASP A 87 15.40 17.84 -1.82
CA ASP A 87 15.51 19.28 -1.53
C ASP A 87 16.74 19.92 -2.21
N GLN A 88 17.88 19.23 -2.17
CA GLN A 88 19.10 19.65 -2.88
C GLN A 88 18.91 19.70 -4.39
N THR A 89 18.21 18.70 -4.96
CA THR A 89 17.93 18.64 -6.40
C THR A 89 17.00 19.78 -6.80
N ILE A 90 15.93 20.04 -6.05
CA ILE A 90 15.01 21.16 -6.28
C ILE A 90 15.78 22.48 -6.24
N SER A 91 16.62 22.71 -5.24
CA SER A 91 17.41 23.94 -5.15
C SER A 91 18.28 24.14 -6.39
N ALA A 92 19.04 23.12 -6.81
CA ALA A 92 19.94 23.21 -7.94
C ALA A 92 19.23 23.42 -9.29
N LEU A 93 18.03 22.88 -9.46
CA LEU A 93 17.24 23.05 -10.69
C LEU A 93 16.53 24.40 -10.73
N THR A 94 15.93 24.82 -9.61
CA THR A 94 15.11 26.05 -9.55
C THR A 94 15.91 27.34 -9.71
N GLU A 95 17.25 27.30 -9.62
CA GLU A 95 18.12 28.43 -10.01
C GLU A 95 18.02 28.80 -11.50
N PHE A 96 17.60 27.86 -12.35
CA PHE A 96 17.55 28.03 -13.80
C PHE A 96 16.13 27.94 -14.37
N MET A 97 15.12 27.80 -13.51
CA MET A 97 13.71 27.73 -13.87
C MET A 97 13.03 29.10 -13.76
N GLU A 98 11.92 29.25 -14.48
CA GLU A 98 11.14 30.49 -14.54
C GLU A 98 9.70 30.24 -14.08
N PRO A 99 8.93 31.30 -13.74
CA PRO A 99 7.53 31.16 -13.37
C PRO A 99 6.71 30.37 -14.42
N GLY A 100 5.90 29.43 -13.94
CA GLY A 100 5.12 28.50 -14.77
C GLY A 100 5.82 27.17 -15.06
N ASP A 101 7.14 27.07 -14.84
CA ASP A 101 7.84 25.79 -14.91
C ASP A 101 7.39 24.85 -13.77
N THR A 102 7.55 23.55 -13.95
CA THR A 102 7.02 22.50 -13.08
C THR A 102 8.09 21.53 -12.59
N ILE A 103 8.12 21.31 -11.29
CA ILE A 103 8.81 20.17 -10.66
C ILE A 103 7.79 19.05 -10.36
N ILE A 104 8.12 17.82 -10.71
CA ILE A 104 7.34 16.63 -10.40
C ILE A 104 8.19 15.68 -9.54
N ASP A 105 7.89 15.55 -8.26
CA ASP A 105 8.55 14.55 -7.40
C ASP A 105 7.86 13.19 -7.56
N GLY A 106 8.52 12.29 -8.29
CA GLY A 106 8.08 10.91 -8.55
C GLY A 106 8.40 9.93 -7.42
N GLY A 107 9.04 10.40 -6.34
CA GLY A 107 9.51 9.57 -5.24
C GLY A 107 8.40 9.09 -4.30
N ASN A 108 8.74 8.07 -3.50
CA ASN A 108 7.95 7.73 -2.32
C ASN A 108 8.28 8.72 -1.19
N GLU A 109 7.52 9.81 -1.13
CA GLU A 109 7.74 10.89 -0.18
C GLU A 109 6.60 10.97 0.86
N TRP A 110 6.94 11.46 2.05
CA TRP A 110 5.96 11.83 3.05
C TRP A 110 5.15 13.05 2.61
N TYR A 111 3.82 12.94 2.58
CA TYR A 111 2.97 13.95 1.95
C TYR A 111 3.16 15.37 2.52
N GLN A 112 3.53 15.55 3.79
CA GLN A 112 3.77 16.89 4.36
C GLN A 112 5.05 17.53 3.82
N ASN A 113 6.05 16.73 3.38
CA ASN A 113 7.22 17.27 2.69
C ASN A 113 6.81 17.84 1.33
N THR A 114 5.88 17.17 0.63
CA THR A 114 5.28 17.69 -0.60
C THR A 114 4.54 19.00 -0.35
N GLU A 115 3.69 19.07 0.69
CA GLU A 115 3.00 20.31 1.10
C GLU A 115 3.97 21.46 1.38
N ARG A 116 5.08 21.17 2.07
CA ARG A 116 6.13 22.15 2.35
C ARG A 116 6.79 22.63 1.06
N ARG A 117 7.19 21.71 0.19
CA ARG A 117 7.88 22.00 -1.09
C ARG A 117 7.00 22.80 -2.04
N ILE A 118 5.70 22.50 -2.12
CA ILE A 118 4.72 23.27 -2.90
C ILE A 118 4.79 24.75 -2.51
N LYS A 119 4.81 25.06 -1.20
CA LYS A 119 4.90 26.44 -0.72
C LYS A 119 6.24 27.07 -1.06
N GLU A 120 7.34 26.38 -0.77
CA GLU A 120 8.71 26.86 -0.99
C GLU A 120 9.00 27.20 -2.46
N VAL A 121 8.61 26.35 -3.41
CA VAL A 121 8.84 26.65 -4.84
C VAL A 121 7.81 27.63 -5.41
N GLY A 122 6.61 27.69 -4.81
CA GLY A 122 5.54 28.61 -5.19
C GLY A 122 5.94 30.07 -5.03
N GLU A 123 6.80 30.41 -4.06
CA GLU A 123 7.37 31.76 -3.89
C GLU A 123 8.16 32.25 -5.12
N LYS A 124 8.67 31.31 -5.94
CA LYS A 124 9.37 31.60 -7.20
C LYS A 124 8.44 31.53 -8.43
N GLY A 125 7.14 31.32 -8.24
CA GLY A 125 6.18 31.09 -9.31
C GLY A 125 6.32 29.71 -9.99
N ILE A 126 7.05 28.78 -9.37
CA ILE A 126 7.27 27.43 -9.90
C ILE A 126 6.15 26.51 -9.41
N LEU A 127 5.57 25.75 -10.32
CA LEU A 127 4.52 24.78 -10.02
C LEU A 127 5.12 23.47 -9.51
N TYR A 128 4.34 22.72 -8.74
CA TYR A 128 4.80 21.48 -8.13
C TYR A 128 3.73 20.38 -8.16
N LEU A 129 4.17 19.16 -8.44
CA LEU A 129 3.40 17.93 -8.34
C LEU A 129 4.14 16.91 -7.47
N GLY A 130 3.45 16.38 -6.46
CA GLY A 130 3.82 15.13 -5.83
C GLY A 130 3.16 13.98 -6.58
N MET A 131 3.93 13.11 -7.22
CA MET A 131 3.40 12.05 -8.08
C MET A 131 3.85 10.68 -7.60
N GLY A 132 2.92 9.93 -7.00
CA GLY A 132 3.18 8.54 -6.68
C GLY A 132 3.36 7.69 -7.95
N VAL A 133 4.46 6.95 -8.06
CA VAL A 133 4.71 6.00 -9.16
C VAL A 133 4.74 4.57 -8.63
N SER A 134 3.88 3.69 -9.13
CA SER A 134 3.81 2.27 -8.70
C SER A 134 3.93 1.32 -9.89
N GLY A 135 4.64 0.20 -9.69
CA GLY A 135 4.84 -0.85 -10.71
C GLY A 135 6.19 -1.56 -10.66
N GLY A 136 7.09 -1.12 -9.78
CA GLY A 136 8.44 -1.68 -9.72
C GLY A 136 9.24 -1.35 -10.99
N GLU A 137 10.35 -2.07 -11.18
CA GLU A 137 11.29 -1.80 -12.27
C GLU A 137 10.63 -2.05 -13.63
N GLU A 138 9.98 -3.19 -13.79
CA GLU A 138 9.28 -3.57 -15.02
C GLU A 138 8.09 -2.65 -15.33
N GLY A 139 7.27 -2.36 -14.31
CA GLY A 139 6.15 -1.43 -14.47
C GLY A 139 6.60 -0.03 -14.88
N ALA A 140 7.71 0.49 -14.34
CA ALA A 140 8.25 1.78 -14.78
C ALA A 140 8.60 1.81 -16.28
N ARG A 141 9.08 0.68 -16.83
CA ARG A 141 9.51 0.57 -18.24
C ARG A 141 8.34 0.41 -19.21
N HIS A 142 7.28 -0.29 -18.80
CA HIS A 142 6.20 -0.70 -19.72
C HIS A 142 4.85 -0.06 -19.44
N GLY A 143 4.65 0.52 -18.25
CA GLY A 143 3.40 1.16 -17.87
C GLY A 143 3.17 1.13 -16.37
N PRO A 144 3.53 2.19 -15.62
CA PRO A 144 3.23 2.25 -14.19
C PRO A 144 1.81 2.80 -13.96
N SER A 145 1.35 2.70 -12.71
CA SER A 145 0.26 3.53 -12.22
C SER A 145 0.84 4.85 -11.69
N LEU A 146 0.22 5.97 -12.07
CA LEU A 146 0.68 7.32 -11.74
C LEU A 146 -0.39 8.08 -10.96
N MET A 147 0.01 8.69 -9.85
CA MET A 147 -0.88 9.35 -8.88
C MET A 147 -0.44 10.81 -8.65
N PRO A 148 -0.53 11.71 -9.66
CA PRO A 148 -0.15 13.11 -9.52
C PRO A 148 -1.16 13.92 -8.69
N GLY A 149 -0.67 14.62 -7.67
CA GLY A 149 -1.41 15.63 -6.92
C GLY A 149 -0.57 16.89 -6.70
N GLY A 150 -1.23 18.04 -6.51
CA GLY A 150 -0.59 19.36 -6.44
C GLY A 150 -1.26 20.35 -7.38
N SER A 151 -0.48 21.11 -8.17
CA SER A 151 -1.05 22.08 -9.11
C SER A 151 -1.78 21.41 -10.29
N LEU A 152 -3.04 21.75 -10.50
CA LEU A 152 -3.81 21.29 -11.67
C LEU A 152 -3.21 21.81 -12.98
N GLU A 153 -2.69 23.04 -12.99
CA GLU A 153 -2.00 23.62 -14.14
C GLU A 153 -0.75 22.80 -14.51
N ALA A 154 0.06 22.42 -13.50
CA ALA A 154 1.20 21.54 -13.71
C ALA A 154 0.80 20.19 -14.29
N TYR A 155 -0.31 19.60 -13.81
CA TYR A 155 -0.81 18.34 -14.35
C TYR A 155 -1.21 18.48 -15.82
N ASN A 156 -1.96 19.52 -16.17
CA ASN A 156 -2.39 19.79 -17.55
C ASN A 156 -1.18 19.96 -18.49
N ASN A 157 -0.09 20.56 -18.02
CA ASN A 157 1.14 20.72 -18.79
C ASN A 157 1.79 19.39 -19.21
N ILE A 158 1.55 18.30 -18.48
CA ILE A 158 2.18 16.98 -18.73
C ILE A 158 1.19 15.84 -18.93
N GLU A 159 -0.12 16.11 -18.92
CA GLU A 159 -1.18 15.11 -18.96
C GLU A 159 -1.00 14.12 -20.12
N SER A 160 -0.69 14.63 -21.31
CA SER A 160 -0.47 13.80 -22.51
C SER A 160 0.71 12.84 -22.35
N VAL A 161 1.78 13.26 -21.67
CA VAL A 161 2.94 12.40 -21.40
C VAL A 161 2.52 11.32 -20.41
N LEU A 162 1.90 11.71 -19.29
CA LEU A 162 1.51 10.77 -18.24
C LEU A 162 0.50 9.73 -18.73
N LYS A 163 -0.50 10.13 -19.53
CA LYS A 163 -1.49 9.20 -20.11
C LYS A 163 -0.87 8.18 -21.06
N SER A 164 0.13 8.58 -21.84
CA SER A 164 0.81 7.69 -22.80
C SER A 164 1.76 6.71 -22.12
N VAL A 165 2.42 7.12 -21.03
CA VAL A 165 3.40 6.27 -20.33
C VAL A 165 2.78 5.35 -19.29
N ALA A 166 1.60 5.70 -18.75
CA ALA A 166 0.89 4.87 -17.78
C ALA A 166 0.47 3.52 -18.38
N ALA A 167 0.26 2.52 -17.52
CA ALA A 167 -0.41 1.28 -17.93
C ALA A 167 -1.76 1.58 -18.57
N GLN A 168 -2.14 0.79 -19.58
CA GLN A 168 -3.43 0.90 -20.23
C GLN A 168 -4.31 -0.26 -19.77
N VAL A 169 -5.52 0.03 -19.33
CA VAL A 169 -6.57 -0.95 -19.04
C VAL A 169 -7.81 -0.61 -19.86
N ASP A 170 -8.82 -1.48 -19.87
CA ASP A 170 -10.06 -1.26 -20.64
C ASP A 170 -10.80 0.04 -20.26
N ASP A 171 -10.60 0.54 -19.04
CA ASP A 171 -11.14 1.83 -18.58
C ASP A 171 -10.19 3.02 -18.84
N GLY A 172 -9.22 2.88 -19.73
CA GLY A 172 -8.24 3.90 -20.09
C GLY A 172 -6.93 3.85 -19.27
N PRO A 173 -6.11 4.91 -19.33
CA PRO A 173 -4.78 4.91 -18.74
C PRO A 173 -4.83 4.94 -17.21
N CYS A 174 -3.91 4.25 -16.55
CA CYS A 174 -3.76 4.17 -15.09
C CYS A 174 -3.12 5.44 -14.50
N VAL A 175 -3.70 6.60 -14.82
CA VAL A 175 -3.38 7.91 -14.28
C VAL A 175 -4.65 8.74 -14.17
N THR A 176 -4.72 9.58 -13.14
CA THR A 176 -5.70 10.66 -12.99
C THR A 176 -5.11 11.76 -12.12
N TYR A 177 -5.57 13.01 -12.27
CA TYR A 177 -5.29 14.04 -11.28
C TYR A 177 -5.97 13.65 -9.97
N ILE A 178 -5.19 13.56 -8.89
CA ILE A 178 -5.63 13.05 -7.59
C ILE A 178 -6.35 14.13 -6.79
N GLY A 179 -5.81 15.36 -6.81
CA GLY A 179 -6.27 16.48 -6.02
C GLY A 179 -5.14 17.45 -5.71
N GLU A 180 -5.41 18.43 -4.86
CA GLU A 180 -4.45 19.46 -4.47
C GLU A 180 -3.38 18.93 -3.49
N GLY A 181 -2.39 19.77 -3.19
CA GLY A 181 -1.40 19.52 -2.12
C GLY A 181 -0.61 18.21 -2.28
N GLY A 182 -0.37 17.54 -1.17
CA GLY A 182 0.34 16.25 -1.08
C GLY A 182 -0.53 15.03 -1.37
N SER A 183 -1.71 15.20 -1.97
CA SER A 183 -2.70 14.13 -2.16
C SER A 183 -2.15 12.94 -2.95
N GLY A 184 -1.37 13.18 -4.00
CA GLY A 184 -0.76 12.12 -4.83
C GLY A 184 0.18 11.20 -4.03
N ASN A 185 1.07 11.79 -3.21
CA ASN A 185 1.94 11.01 -2.33
C ASN A 185 1.15 10.31 -1.22
N PHE A 186 0.07 10.92 -0.71
CA PHE A 186 -0.79 10.28 0.30
C PHE A 186 -1.51 9.05 -0.27
N VAL A 187 -2.07 9.14 -1.48
CA VAL A 187 -2.69 8.00 -2.17
C VAL A 187 -1.68 6.88 -2.38
N LYS A 188 -0.45 7.21 -2.81
CA LYS A 188 0.61 6.23 -2.99
C LYS A 188 1.05 5.57 -1.68
N MET A 189 1.12 6.33 -0.60
CA MET A 189 1.40 5.82 0.74
C MET A 189 0.36 4.77 1.12
N VAL A 190 -0.94 5.08 1.00
CA VAL A 190 -2.01 4.12 1.32
C VAL A 190 -1.99 2.91 0.38
N HIS A 191 -1.73 3.09 -0.92
CA HIS A 191 -1.50 1.98 -1.84
C HIS A 191 -0.43 1.00 -1.28
N ASN A 192 0.72 1.51 -0.82
CA ASN A 192 1.75 0.64 -0.24
C ASN A 192 1.32 0.02 1.10
N GLY A 193 0.48 0.68 1.88
CA GLY A 193 -0.14 0.07 3.06
C GLY A 193 -1.03 -1.13 2.69
N ILE A 194 -1.86 -0.99 1.66
CA ILE A 194 -2.69 -2.08 1.13
C ILE A 194 -1.80 -3.20 0.57
N GLU A 195 -0.74 -2.87 -0.16
CA GLU A 195 0.26 -3.83 -0.66
C GLU A 195 0.86 -4.66 0.46
N TYR A 196 1.23 -4.04 1.59
CA TYR A 196 1.75 -4.75 2.75
C TYR A 196 0.72 -5.72 3.33
N GLY A 197 -0.54 -5.30 3.42
CA GLY A 197 -1.65 -6.16 3.83
C GLY A 197 -1.84 -7.36 2.89
N ASP A 198 -1.87 -7.14 1.57
CA ASP A 198 -2.04 -8.21 0.58
C ASP A 198 -0.89 -9.23 0.65
N MET A 199 0.36 -8.77 0.70
CA MET A 199 1.52 -9.65 0.82
C MET A 199 1.46 -10.51 2.09
N GLN A 200 1.09 -9.91 3.22
CA GLN A 200 0.98 -10.63 4.50
C GLN A 200 -0.15 -11.65 4.50
N LEU A 201 -1.32 -11.30 3.94
CA LEU A 201 -2.44 -12.24 3.84
C LEU A 201 -2.11 -13.42 2.93
N ILE A 202 -1.36 -13.18 1.85
CA ILE A 202 -0.85 -14.23 0.94
C ILE A 202 0.15 -15.13 1.66
N SER A 203 1.09 -14.56 2.44
CA SER A 203 2.06 -15.36 3.19
C SER A 203 1.40 -16.20 4.29
N GLU A 204 0.36 -15.68 4.95
CA GLU A 204 -0.44 -16.44 5.92
C GLU A 204 -1.22 -17.58 5.27
N ALA A 205 -1.78 -17.37 4.07
CA ALA A 205 -2.43 -18.43 3.31
C ALA A 205 -1.42 -19.54 2.94
N TYR A 206 -0.23 -19.15 2.48
CA TYR A 206 0.89 -20.08 2.23
C TYR A 206 1.24 -20.88 3.48
N ASP A 207 1.44 -20.21 4.62
CA ASP A 207 1.90 -20.83 5.86
C ASP A 207 0.90 -21.86 6.40
N VAL A 208 -0.40 -21.53 6.38
CA VAL A 208 -1.46 -22.47 6.74
C VAL A 208 -1.49 -23.66 5.78
N LEU A 209 -1.42 -23.43 4.47
CA LEU A 209 -1.45 -24.51 3.49
C LEU A 209 -0.24 -25.45 3.59
N LYS A 210 0.95 -24.91 3.85
CA LYS A 210 2.18 -25.69 3.99
C LYS A 210 2.24 -26.43 5.32
N ASN A 211 2.11 -25.71 6.44
CA ASN A 211 2.39 -26.26 7.76
C ASN A 211 1.19 -26.96 8.41
N VAL A 212 -0.04 -26.54 8.08
CA VAL A 212 -1.25 -27.26 8.52
C VAL A 212 -1.70 -28.27 7.46
N GLY A 213 -1.71 -27.86 6.18
CA GLY A 213 -2.16 -28.71 5.08
C GLY A 213 -1.14 -29.74 4.59
N GLY A 214 0.15 -29.61 4.95
CA GLY A 214 1.22 -30.50 4.50
C GLY A 214 1.38 -30.49 2.97
N LEU A 215 1.20 -29.32 2.35
CA LEU A 215 1.35 -29.14 0.91
C LEU A 215 2.80 -28.78 0.54
N SER A 216 3.29 -29.37 -0.55
CA SER A 216 4.57 -29.06 -1.16
C SER A 216 4.54 -27.74 -1.94
N ASN A 217 5.71 -27.16 -2.22
CA ASN A 217 5.80 -25.95 -3.05
C ASN A 217 5.25 -26.18 -4.48
N GLY A 218 5.38 -27.40 -5.02
CA GLY A 218 4.75 -27.77 -6.30
C GLY A 218 3.22 -27.68 -6.25
N GLU A 219 2.59 -28.27 -5.23
CA GLU A 219 1.14 -28.16 -5.01
C GLU A 219 0.72 -26.71 -4.79
N LEU A 220 1.49 -25.93 -4.01
CA LEU A 220 1.25 -24.52 -3.79
C LEU A 220 1.32 -23.70 -5.09
N ALA A 221 2.29 -23.97 -5.96
CA ALA A 221 2.42 -23.32 -7.26
C ALA A 221 1.15 -23.54 -8.12
N GLU A 222 0.65 -24.77 -8.16
CA GLU A 222 -0.58 -25.13 -8.89
C GLU A 222 -1.81 -24.43 -8.30
N ILE A 223 -1.98 -24.47 -6.97
CA ILE A 223 -3.11 -23.85 -6.25
C ILE A 223 -3.15 -22.34 -6.44
N PHE A 224 -2.02 -21.64 -6.23
CA PHE A 224 -1.96 -20.20 -6.46
C PHE A 224 -2.16 -19.86 -7.94
N GLY A 225 -1.69 -20.73 -8.86
CA GLY A 225 -1.95 -20.60 -10.28
C GLY A 225 -3.44 -20.75 -10.63
N GLU A 226 -4.15 -21.67 -9.96
CA GLU A 226 -5.62 -21.81 -10.06
C GLU A 226 -6.36 -20.60 -9.50
N TRP A 227 -5.96 -20.11 -8.33
CA TRP A 227 -6.54 -18.93 -7.72
C TRP A 227 -6.37 -17.68 -8.61
N ASN A 228 -5.23 -17.59 -9.31
CA ASN A 228 -4.97 -16.51 -10.26
C ASN A 228 -5.81 -16.56 -11.54
N ARG A 229 -6.56 -17.65 -11.78
CA ARG A 229 -7.52 -17.75 -12.90
C ARG A 229 -8.96 -17.44 -12.47
N GLY A 230 -9.15 -16.99 -11.24
CA GLY A 230 -10.45 -16.73 -10.65
C GLY A 230 -10.51 -15.37 -9.97
N GLU A 231 -11.30 -15.27 -8.90
CA GLU A 231 -11.55 -13.99 -8.21
C GLU A 231 -10.32 -13.38 -7.51
N LEU A 232 -9.28 -14.17 -7.29
CA LEU A 232 -8.01 -13.72 -6.72
C LEU A 232 -6.99 -13.30 -7.78
N GLU A 233 -7.35 -13.31 -9.07
CA GLU A 233 -6.49 -12.85 -10.17
C GLU A 233 -5.87 -11.49 -9.84
N SER A 234 -4.55 -11.51 -9.63
CA SER A 234 -3.75 -10.36 -9.25
C SER A 234 -2.26 -10.63 -9.41
N PHE A 235 -1.50 -9.56 -9.62
CA PHE A 235 -0.05 -9.68 -9.79
C PHE A 235 0.64 -10.35 -8.60
N LEU A 236 0.22 -10.06 -7.36
CA LEU A 236 0.82 -10.67 -6.18
C LEU A 236 0.55 -12.18 -6.07
N ILE A 237 -0.60 -12.66 -6.53
CA ILE A 237 -0.91 -14.10 -6.58
C ILE A 237 -0.13 -14.78 -7.71
N GLU A 238 -0.04 -14.13 -8.88
CA GLU A 238 0.75 -14.56 -10.03
C GLU A 238 2.21 -14.81 -9.64
N ILE A 239 2.90 -13.78 -9.13
CA ILE A 239 4.32 -13.91 -8.76
C ILE A 239 4.51 -14.90 -7.62
N THR A 240 3.53 -15.08 -6.74
CA THR A 240 3.60 -16.08 -5.66
C THR A 240 3.58 -17.50 -6.24
N SER A 241 2.72 -17.76 -7.23
CA SER A 241 2.73 -19.04 -7.97
C SER A 241 4.07 -19.31 -8.64
N ASP A 242 4.68 -18.29 -9.25
CA ASP A 242 5.95 -18.43 -9.94
C ASP A 242 7.13 -18.58 -8.98
N ILE A 243 7.14 -17.88 -7.85
CA ILE A 243 8.17 -18.00 -6.80
C ILE A 243 8.30 -19.46 -6.33
N PHE A 244 7.18 -20.16 -6.16
CA PHE A 244 7.20 -21.58 -5.74
C PHE A 244 7.82 -22.54 -6.78
N LYS A 245 7.97 -22.11 -8.04
CA LYS A 245 8.57 -22.91 -9.12
C LYS A 245 10.09 -22.71 -9.23
N VAL A 246 10.63 -21.67 -8.60
CA VAL A 246 12.05 -21.31 -8.73
C VAL A 246 12.91 -22.24 -7.88
N LYS A 247 13.79 -23.00 -8.55
CA LYS A 247 14.83 -23.81 -7.90
C LYS A 247 15.99 -22.93 -7.46
N ASP A 248 16.65 -23.34 -6.38
CA ASP A 248 17.93 -22.77 -6.00
C ASP A 248 19.00 -23.21 -7.01
N ASP A 249 19.78 -22.27 -7.54
CA ASP A 249 20.86 -22.53 -8.49
C ASP A 249 22.19 -22.87 -7.79
N LEU A 250 22.25 -22.71 -6.47
CA LEU A 250 23.44 -22.97 -5.64
C LEU A 250 23.31 -24.22 -4.76
N ALA A 251 22.10 -24.74 -4.50
CA ALA A 251 21.88 -25.95 -3.70
C ALA A 251 20.59 -26.70 -4.10
N ASP A 252 20.43 -27.92 -3.58
CA ASP A 252 19.19 -28.69 -3.78
C ASP A 252 18.00 -28.06 -3.04
N GLY A 253 16.86 -28.00 -3.73
CA GLY A 253 15.57 -27.55 -3.21
C GLY A 253 14.98 -26.37 -3.98
N ASP A 254 13.92 -25.79 -3.43
CA ASP A 254 13.30 -24.58 -3.96
C ASP A 254 13.91 -23.34 -3.31
N LEU A 255 14.13 -22.28 -4.11
CA LEU A 255 14.81 -21.06 -3.64
C LEU A 255 14.09 -20.42 -2.46
N VAL A 256 12.74 -20.42 -2.47
CA VAL A 256 11.94 -19.81 -1.41
C VAL A 256 12.22 -20.40 -0.02
N ASP A 257 12.57 -21.69 0.05
CA ASP A 257 12.88 -22.36 1.31
C ASP A 257 14.31 -22.06 1.82
N LYS A 258 15.14 -21.40 1.00
CA LYS A 258 16.50 -20.95 1.33
C LYS A 258 16.56 -19.47 1.67
N ILE A 259 15.50 -18.71 1.39
CA ILE A 259 15.44 -17.28 1.68
C ILE A 259 15.28 -17.09 3.18
N LEU A 260 16.15 -16.27 3.76
CA LEU A 260 16.05 -15.88 5.17
C LEU A 260 14.70 -15.20 5.45
N ASP A 261 13.98 -15.66 6.46
CA ASP A 261 12.67 -15.17 6.91
C ASP A 261 12.78 -13.84 7.68
N LYS A 262 13.48 -12.87 7.09
CA LYS A 262 13.74 -11.54 7.65
C LYS A 262 13.41 -10.47 6.62
N THR A 263 12.28 -9.81 6.80
CA THR A 263 11.79 -8.83 5.82
C THR A 263 12.28 -7.41 6.11
N GLY A 264 12.69 -6.70 5.06
CA GLY A 264 12.97 -5.27 5.13
C GLY A 264 11.71 -4.41 4.95
N MET A 265 11.84 -3.11 5.23
CA MET A 265 10.81 -2.12 4.90
C MET A 265 11.42 -0.75 4.59
N LYS A 266 10.78 0.00 3.68
CA LYS A 266 11.26 1.32 3.23
C LYS A 266 10.46 2.50 3.80
N GLY A 267 9.57 2.26 4.78
CA GLY A 267 8.88 3.29 5.57
C GLY A 267 7.43 3.60 5.20
N THR A 268 7.00 3.42 3.95
CA THR A 268 5.65 3.80 3.49
C THR A 268 4.50 3.04 4.19
N GLY A 269 4.70 1.75 4.50
CA GLY A 269 3.75 0.98 5.30
C GLY A 269 3.59 1.54 6.73
N LYS A 270 4.69 1.92 7.37
CA LYS A 270 4.67 2.58 8.70
C LYS A 270 3.93 3.92 8.65
N TRP A 271 4.19 4.73 7.64
CA TRP A 271 3.51 6.01 7.42
C TRP A 271 2.00 5.85 7.29
N THR A 272 1.53 4.80 6.62
CA THR A 272 0.09 4.50 6.50
C THR A 272 -0.52 4.24 7.87
N VAL A 273 0.11 3.41 8.71
CA VAL A 273 -0.37 3.11 10.08
C VAL A 273 -0.33 4.35 10.97
N GLN A 274 0.71 5.17 10.86
CA GLN A 274 0.80 6.45 11.59
C GLN A 274 -0.35 7.40 11.21
N GLN A 275 -0.69 7.49 9.91
CA GLN A 275 -1.80 8.33 9.47
C GLN A 275 -3.16 7.75 9.82
N ALA A 276 -3.30 6.43 9.86
CA ALA A 276 -4.50 5.78 10.36
C ALA A 276 -4.75 6.13 11.83
N ALA A 277 -3.71 6.08 12.66
CA ALA A 277 -3.79 6.48 14.06
C ALA A 277 -4.14 7.97 14.24
N GLU A 278 -3.44 8.86 13.53
CA GLU A 278 -3.68 10.31 13.57
C GLU A 278 -5.12 10.67 13.21
N LEU A 279 -5.68 10.00 12.20
CA LEU A 279 -7.04 10.21 11.72
C LEU A 279 -8.11 9.44 12.51
N SER A 280 -7.72 8.70 13.55
CA SER A 280 -8.63 7.80 14.29
C SER A 280 -9.36 6.79 13.37
N VAL A 281 -8.68 6.31 12.34
CA VAL A 281 -9.18 5.30 11.40
C VAL A 281 -8.56 3.95 11.73
N ALA A 282 -9.39 2.95 12.00
CA ALA A 282 -8.92 1.58 12.26
C ALA A 282 -8.41 0.93 10.96
N ALA A 283 -7.12 0.58 10.93
CA ALA A 283 -6.48 -0.19 9.86
C ALA A 283 -5.72 -1.43 10.38
N PRO A 284 -6.37 -2.33 11.15
CA PRO A 284 -5.69 -3.39 11.87
C PRO A 284 -5.03 -4.44 10.97
N THR A 285 -5.53 -4.67 9.75
CA THR A 285 -4.90 -5.62 8.81
C THR A 285 -3.57 -5.09 8.31
N ILE A 286 -3.52 -3.80 7.96
CA ILE A 286 -2.28 -3.12 7.53
C ILE A 286 -1.31 -3.03 8.71
N ALA A 287 -1.79 -2.73 9.93
CA ALA A 287 -0.96 -2.71 11.13
C ALA A 287 -0.35 -4.09 11.43
N ALA A 288 -1.16 -5.17 11.37
CA ALA A 288 -0.67 -6.53 11.58
C ALA A 288 0.42 -6.91 10.58
N SER A 289 0.30 -6.50 9.31
CA SER A 289 1.34 -6.73 8.30
C SER A 289 2.67 -6.03 8.63
N LEU A 290 2.62 -4.89 9.33
CA LEU A 290 3.80 -4.18 9.76
C LEU A 290 4.46 -4.85 10.97
N ASP A 291 3.65 -5.28 11.94
CA ASP A 291 4.12 -6.02 13.12
C ASP A 291 4.77 -7.35 12.74
N CYS A 292 4.19 -8.08 11.78
CA CYS A 292 4.79 -9.32 11.25
C CYS A 292 6.18 -9.06 10.67
N ARG A 293 6.38 -7.95 9.96
CA ARG A 293 7.70 -7.57 9.45
C ARG A 293 8.68 -7.25 10.57
N TYR A 294 8.25 -6.51 11.60
CA TYR A 294 9.09 -6.24 12.78
C TYR A 294 9.52 -7.54 13.47
N LEU A 295 8.58 -8.45 13.74
CA LEU A 295 8.87 -9.74 14.37
C LEU A 295 9.78 -10.62 13.50
N SER A 296 9.57 -10.64 12.17
CA SER A 296 10.48 -11.33 11.25
C SER A 296 11.92 -10.79 11.34
N GLY A 297 12.06 -9.48 11.60
CA GLY A 297 13.31 -8.77 11.82
C GLY A 297 14.15 -9.32 12.99
N LEU A 298 13.48 -9.80 14.05
CA LEU A 298 14.06 -10.30 15.29
C LEU A 298 14.47 -11.79 15.18
N LYS A 299 15.11 -12.17 14.08
CA LYS A 299 15.41 -13.58 13.75
C LYS A 299 16.15 -14.32 14.87
N GLU A 300 17.26 -13.77 15.35
CA GLU A 300 18.08 -14.39 16.40
C GLU A 300 17.31 -14.52 17.73
N GLU A 301 16.51 -13.51 18.09
CA GLU A 301 15.66 -13.57 19.29
C GLU A 301 14.57 -14.64 19.16
N ARG A 302 13.98 -14.79 17.96
CA ARG A 302 12.96 -15.83 17.70
C ARG A 302 13.55 -17.24 17.81
N GLU A 303 14.74 -17.47 17.26
CA GLU A 303 15.42 -18.76 17.36
C GLU A 303 15.78 -19.09 18.81
N SER A 304 16.34 -18.12 19.54
CA SER A 304 16.62 -18.29 20.97
C SER A 304 15.34 -18.56 21.79
N ALA A 305 14.25 -17.84 21.50
CA ALA A 305 12.97 -18.04 22.16
C ALA A 305 12.40 -19.44 21.88
N ALA A 306 12.51 -19.94 20.64
CA ALA A 306 12.05 -21.28 20.28
C ALA A 306 12.73 -22.36 21.14
N GLU A 307 14.06 -22.31 21.26
CA GLU A 307 14.80 -23.26 22.12
C GLU A 307 14.40 -23.17 23.60
N ILE A 308 14.21 -21.96 24.12
CA ILE A 308 13.84 -21.75 25.53
C ILE A 308 12.45 -22.32 25.79
N LEU A 309 11.49 -22.05 24.91
CA LEU A 309 10.11 -22.51 25.04
C LEU A 309 10.00 -24.03 24.88
N GLU A 310 10.76 -24.62 23.94
CA GLU A 310 10.85 -26.08 23.80
C GLU A 310 11.38 -26.71 25.10
N LYS A 311 12.47 -26.18 25.67
CA LYS A 311 13.02 -26.62 26.96
C LYS A 311 12.03 -26.45 28.12
N ALA A 312 11.15 -25.45 28.05
CA ALA A 312 10.07 -25.24 29.02
C ALA A 312 8.88 -26.21 28.86
N GLY A 313 8.92 -27.09 27.86
CA GLY A 313 7.90 -28.11 27.62
C GLY A 313 6.86 -27.73 26.58
N LEU A 314 7.08 -26.65 25.80
CA LEU A 314 6.31 -26.41 24.59
C LEU A 314 6.63 -27.53 23.60
N LYS A 315 5.72 -28.49 23.48
CA LYS A 315 5.81 -29.52 22.45
C LYS A 315 5.32 -28.90 21.16
N GLU A 316 6.23 -28.72 20.20
CA GLU A 316 5.83 -28.38 18.83
C GLU A 316 5.06 -29.54 18.23
N GLU A 317 3.75 -29.47 18.41
CA GLU A 317 2.79 -30.19 17.60
C GLU A 317 2.57 -29.42 16.28
N MET A 318 3.62 -28.83 15.70
CA MET A 318 3.56 -28.20 14.38
C MET A 318 3.18 -29.28 13.37
N GLY A 319 1.90 -29.26 13.00
CA GLY A 319 1.29 -30.28 12.17
C GLY A 319 0.95 -31.59 12.89
N SER A 320 0.62 -31.64 14.20
CA SER A 320 0.05 -32.84 14.84
C SER A 320 -1.38 -33.16 14.39
N VAL A 321 -2.02 -32.23 13.69
CA VAL A 321 -3.27 -32.46 12.95
C VAL A 321 -3.02 -33.32 11.69
N LYS A 322 -2.16 -34.36 11.77
CA LYS A 322 -1.89 -35.26 10.61
C LYS A 322 -2.99 -36.29 10.37
N SER A 323 -3.83 -36.57 11.35
CA SER A 323 -4.95 -37.49 11.16
C SER A 323 -6.23 -36.69 10.89
N GLU A 324 -6.66 -36.69 9.62
CA GLU A 324 -7.98 -36.25 9.09
C GLU A 324 -8.18 -34.79 8.61
N ILE A 325 -7.14 -34.06 8.16
CA ILE A 325 -7.39 -32.83 7.39
C ILE A 325 -7.82 -33.15 5.96
N ASP A 326 -9.05 -32.79 5.61
CA ASP A 326 -9.50 -32.71 4.22
C ASP A 326 -8.77 -31.55 3.51
N LYS A 327 -7.69 -31.89 2.80
CA LYS A 327 -6.85 -30.93 2.06
C LYS A 327 -7.68 -30.08 1.08
N LYS A 328 -8.63 -30.69 0.37
CA LYS A 328 -9.44 -29.99 -0.63
C LYS A 328 -10.32 -28.92 0.04
N ARG A 329 -10.95 -29.28 1.16
CA ARG A 329 -11.72 -28.32 1.95
C ARG A 329 -10.84 -27.23 2.55
N LEU A 330 -9.66 -27.57 3.05
CA LEU A 330 -8.72 -26.58 3.60
C LEU A 330 -8.32 -25.56 2.53
N ILE A 331 -7.96 -26.02 1.33
CA ILE A 331 -7.58 -25.14 0.20
C ILE A 331 -8.71 -24.15 -0.12
N ASP A 332 -9.95 -24.64 -0.24
CA ASP A 332 -11.09 -23.76 -0.51
C ASP A 332 -11.38 -22.81 0.66
N ASP A 333 -11.27 -23.29 1.90
CA ASP A 333 -11.51 -22.46 3.08
C ASP A 333 -10.47 -21.33 3.21
N VAL A 334 -9.18 -21.63 2.97
CA VAL A 334 -8.09 -20.65 2.96
C VAL A 334 -8.28 -19.63 1.82
N ARG A 335 -8.67 -20.08 0.63
CA ARG A 335 -9.00 -19.20 -0.50
C ARG A 335 -10.11 -18.20 -0.13
N GLN A 336 -11.18 -18.68 0.52
CA GLN A 336 -12.28 -17.83 0.97
C GLN A 336 -11.86 -16.87 2.09
N ALA A 337 -11.04 -17.34 3.04
CA ALA A 337 -10.49 -16.55 4.14
C ALA A 337 -9.59 -15.40 3.64
N LEU A 338 -8.70 -15.72 2.69
CA LEU A 338 -7.82 -14.76 2.02
C LEU A 338 -8.63 -13.67 1.33
N TYR A 339 -9.63 -14.06 0.53
CA TYR A 339 -10.48 -13.11 -0.20
C TYR A 339 -11.29 -12.21 0.74
N ALA A 340 -11.89 -12.76 1.80
CA ALA A 340 -12.63 -11.97 2.80
C ALA A 340 -11.72 -11.00 3.57
N SER A 341 -10.51 -11.45 3.93
CA SER A 341 -9.50 -10.61 4.58
C SER A 341 -9.02 -9.48 3.67
N LYS A 342 -8.87 -9.74 2.37
CA LYS A 342 -8.54 -8.75 1.35
C LYS A 342 -9.61 -7.65 1.28
N ILE A 343 -10.90 -7.99 1.28
CA ILE A 343 -11.99 -6.99 1.36
C ILE A 343 -11.82 -6.06 2.57
N CYS A 344 -11.52 -6.63 3.76
CA CYS A 344 -11.28 -5.83 4.96
C CYS A 344 -10.07 -4.88 4.81
N SER A 345 -8.95 -5.37 4.28
CA SER A 345 -7.74 -4.55 4.05
C SER A 345 -8.02 -3.34 3.15
N TYR A 346 -8.70 -3.56 2.02
CA TYR A 346 -9.06 -2.48 1.10
C TYR A 346 -10.11 -1.55 1.73
N ALA A 347 -11.09 -2.07 2.47
CA ALA A 347 -12.06 -1.24 3.18
C ALA A 347 -11.37 -0.26 4.15
N GLN A 348 -10.37 -0.75 4.89
CA GLN A 348 -9.57 0.06 5.82
C GLN A 348 -8.77 1.14 5.07
N GLY A 349 -8.08 0.78 3.99
CA GLY A 349 -7.32 1.73 3.17
C GLY A 349 -8.21 2.81 2.52
N MET A 350 -9.35 2.42 1.95
CA MET A 350 -10.28 3.37 1.33
C MET A 350 -10.93 4.30 2.36
N ASN A 351 -11.22 3.82 3.57
CA ASN A 351 -11.71 4.66 4.67
C ASN A 351 -10.64 5.67 5.11
N LEU A 352 -9.36 5.28 5.14
CA LEU A 352 -8.26 6.19 5.44
C LEU A 352 -8.14 7.31 4.40
N LEU A 353 -8.24 6.96 3.12
CA LEU A 353 -8.26 7.94 2.02
C LEU A 353 -9.43 8.91 2.15
N ARG A 354 -10.64 8.40 2.43
CA ARG A 354 -11.82 9.25 2.65
C ARG A 354 -11.61 10.21 3.82
N SER A 355 -11.16 9.71 4.97
CA SER A 355 -10.96 10.54 6.16
C SER A 355 -9.94 11.65 5.91
N LYS A 356 -8.81 11.34 5.23
CA LYS A 356 -7.83 12.37 4.88
C LYS A 356 -8.40 13.36 3.85
N SER A 357 -9.15 12.88 2.86
CA SER A 357 -9.82 13.73 1.87
C SER A 357 -10.74 14.75 2.53
N VAL A 358 -11.50 14.34 3.56
CA VAL A 358 -12.37 15.24 4.33
C VAL A 358 -11.54 16.23 5.16
N GLU A 359 -10.49 15.78 5.86
CA GLU A 359 -9.60 16.65 6.65
C GLU A 359 -8.95 17.75 5.78
N LYS A 360 -8.56 17.40 4.56
CA LYS A 360 -7.81 18.29 3.65
C LYS A 360 -8.66 19.01 2.61
N GLY A 361 -9.93 18.63 2.45
CA GLY A 361 -10.77 19.15 1.37
C GLY A 361 -10.27 18.76 -0.03
N TRP A 362 -9.58 17.62 -0.17
CA TRP A 362 -9.01 17.19 -1.46
C TRP A 362 -10.03 16.65 -2.47
N ASP A 363 -11.26 16.39 -2.04
CA ASP A 363 -12.35 15.82 -2.88
C ASP A 363 -11.93 14.58 -3.69
N LEU A 364 -11.24 13.64 -3.04
CA LEU A 364 -10.71 12.44 -3.68
C LEU A 364 -11.83 11.57 -4.28
N ASN A 365 -11.73 11.30 -5.58
CA ASN A 365 -12.61 10.34 -6.24
C ASN A 365 -12.13 8.90 -6.03
N LEU A 366 -12.65 8.24 -5.01
CA LEU A 366 -12.28 6.87 -4.62
C LEU A 366 -12.51 5.82 -5.73
N GLY A 367 -13.51 6.02 -6.60
CA GLY A 367 -13.74 5.15 -7.76
C GLY A 367 -12.63 5.27 -8.79
N GLU A 368 -12.17 6.50 -9.07
CA GLU A 368 -11.03 6.75 -9.96
C GLU A 368 -9.72 6.24 -9.38
N LEU A 369 -9.51 6.33 -8.06
CA LEU A 369 -8.34 5.73 -7.40
C LEU A 369 -8.30 4.21 -7.62
N ALA A 370 -9.44 3.54 -7.46
CA ALA A 370 -9.53 2.11 -7.75
C ALA A 370 -9.28 1.80 -9.24
N ARG A 371 -9.77 2.65 -10.16
CA ARG A 371 -9.54 2.51 -11.61
C ARG A 371 -8.05 2.57 -11.95
N ILE A 372 -7.32 3.56 -11.46
CA ILE A 372 -5.89 3.71 -11.77
C ILE A 372 -5.02 2.64 -11.11
N TRP A 373 -5.52 1.91 -10.12
CA TRP A 373 -4.84 0.77 -9.53
C TRP A 373 -5.13 -0.55 -10.28
N LYS A 374 -6.07 -0.60 -11.22
CA LYS A 374 -6.39 -1.83 -11.98
C LYS A 374 -5.20 -2.38 -12.79
N GLY A 375 -4.25 -1.52 -13.15
CA GLY A 375 -3.08 -1.88 -13.95
C GLY A 375 -1.83 -1.10 -13.51
N GLY A 376 -0.67 -1.58 -13.93
CA GLY A 376 0.63 -0.94 -13.72
C GLY A 376 1.17 -1.00 -12.30
N CYS A 377 0.34 -0.90 -11.25
CA CYS A 377 0.79 -0.95 -9.86
C CYS A 377 1.00 -2.38 -9.35
N ILE A 378 1.54 -2.52 -8.12
CA ILE A 378 1.79 -3.82 -7.47
C ILE A 378 0.49 -4.51 -7.05
N ILE A 379 -0.48 -3.75 -6.53
CA ILE A 379 -1.76 -4.31 -6.05
C ILE A 379 -2.78 -4.57 -7.18
N ARG A 380 -2.35 -4.53 -8.44
CA ARG A 380 -3.24 -4.68 -9.61
C ARG A 380 -3.95 -6.03 -9.58
N ALA A 381 -5.26 -6.01 -9.76
CA ALA A 381 -6.15 -7.17 -9.61
C ALA A 381 -7.50 -6.94 -10.28
N VAL A 382 -8.16 -8.02 -10.72
CA VAL A 382 -9.57 -7.97 -11.17
C VAL A 382 -10.50 -7.46 -10.07
N PHE A 383 -10.11 -7.66 -8.81
CA PHE A 383 -10.77 -7.16 -7.61
C PHE A 383 -11.01 -5.64 -7.62
N LEU A 384 -10.11 -4.86 -8.22
CA LEU A 384 -10.21 -3.40 -8.22
C LEU A 384 -11.32 -2.86 -9.13
N ASP A 385 -11.69 -3.59 -10.18
CA ASP A 385 -12.85 -3.24 -11.00
C ASP A 385 -14.15 -3.27 -10.19
N ARG A 386 -14.23 -4.18 -9.21
CA ARG A 386 -15.37 -4.29 -8.30
C ARG A 386 -15.42 -3.15 -7.29
N ILE A 387 -14.27 -2.74 -6.77
CA ILE A 387 -14.17 -1.55 -5.91
C ILE A 387 -14.57 -0.29 -6.68
N LYS A 388 -14.10 -0.13 -7.92
CA LYS A 388 -14.53 0.95 -8.82
C LYS A 388 -16.05 0.97 -8.96
N LYS A 389 -16.66 -0.18 -9.28
CA LYS A 389 -18.13 -0.32 -9.40
C LYS A 389 -18.88 0.00 -8.11
N ALA A 390 -18.35 -0.38 -6.94
CA ALA A 390 -18.95 -0.07 -5.65
C ALA A 390 -19.04 1.45 -5.41
N TYR A 391 -17.95 2.18 -5.67
CA TYR A 391 -17.94 3.65 -5.54
C TYR A 391 -18.68 4.37 -6.66
N GLN A 392 -18.81 3.78 -7.86
CA GLN A 392 -19.71 4.29 -8.90
C GLN A 392 -21.19 4.18 -8.49
N ARG A 393 -21.58 3.06 -7.86
CA ARG A 393 -22.94 2.89 -7.32
C ARG A 393 -23.23 3.85 -6.17
N ASN A 394 -22.26 4.04 -5.27
CA ASN A 394 -22.39 4.96 -4.14
C ASN A 394 -21.06 5.67 -3.86
N PRO A 395 -20.87 6.91 -4.34
CA PRO A 395 -19.68 7.70 -4.07
C PRO A 395 -19.46 7.99 -2.58
N SER A 396 -20.54 8.01 -1.79
CA SER A 396 -20.54 8.26 -0.35
C SER A 396 -20.44 6.98 0.51
N LEU A 397 -20.09 5.83 -0.10
CA LEU A 397 -20.05 4.53 0.56
C LEU A 397 -19.21 4.57 1.85
N ALA A 398 -19.85 4.24 2.98
CA ALA A 398 -19.26 4.30 4.31
C ALA A 398 -18.09 3.31 4.52
N SER A 399 -18.15 2.15 3.87
CA SER A 399 -17.10 1.13 3.88
C SER A 399 -17.38 0.12 2.76
N LEU A 400 -16.35 -0.46 2.16
CA LEU A 400 -16.53 -1.54 1.18
C LEU A 400 -17.26 -2.76 1.76
N VAL A 401 -17.15 -3.00 3.07
CA VAL A 401 -17.82 -4.12 3.76
C VAL A 401 -19.35 -4.04 3.66
N VAL A 402 -19.92 -2.85 3.47
CA VAL A 402 -21.38 -2.63 3.40
C VAL A 402 -21.90 -2.37 1.99
N ASP A 403 -21.03 -2.43 0.97
CA ASP A 403 -21.50 -2.50 -0.41
C ASP A 403 -22.31 -3.80 -0.63
N PRO A 404 -23.46 -3.76 -1.34
CA PRO A 404 -24.33 -4.92 -1.46
C PRO A 404 -23.68 -6.19 -2.04
N GLU A 405 -22.69 -6.07 -2.93
CA GLU A 405 -22.01 -7.24 -3.51
C GLU A 405 -20.99 -7.81 -2.53
N PHE A 406 -20.13 -6.95 -1.97
CA PHE A 406 -19.14 -7.38 -0.99
C PHE A 406 -19.78 -7.90 0.30
N ALA A 407 -20.86 -7.27 0.79
CA ALA A 407 -21.58 -7.72 1.97
C ALA A 407 -22.12 -9.15 1.81
N ARG A 408 -22.67 -9.49 0.64
CA ARG A 408 -23.11 -10.86 0.33
C ARG A 408 -21.95 -11.85 0.38
N GLU A 409 -20.80 -11.51 -0.18
CA GLU A 409 -19.62 -12.37 -0.16
C GLU A 409 -19.04 -12.55 1.24
N MET A 410 -19.01 -11.49 2.04
CA MET A 410 -18.59 -11.58 3.44
C MET A 410 -19.49 -12.56 4.21
N VAL A 411 -20.81 -12.51 4.00
CA VAL A 411 -21.77 -13.45 4.62
C VAL A 411 -21.52 -14.89 4.16
N GLN A 412 -21.25 -15.10 2.87
CA GLN A 412 -21.00 -16.45 2.32
C GLN A 412 -19.68 -17.05 2.83
N ARG A 413 -18.64 -16.22 2.98
CA ARG A 413 -17.27 -16.68 3.26
C ARG A 413 -16.91 -16.73 4.74
N GLN A 414 -17.63 -16.01 5.60
CA GLN A 414 -17.26 -15.87 7.01
C GLN A 414 -17.14 -17.22 7.75
N ALA A 415 -17.90 -18.25 7.35
CA ALA A 415 -17.82 -19.56 7.99
C ALA A 415 -16.49 -20.26 7.67
N ALA A 416 -16.06 -20.24 6.40
CA ALA A 416 -14.75 -20.74 5.97
C ALA A 416 -13.62 -19.97 6.66
N TRP A 417 -13.75 -18.65 6.66
CA TRP A 417 -12.79 -17.77 7.30
C TRP A 417 -12.56 -18.06 8.78
N ARG A 418 -13.65 -18.27 9.55
CA ARG A 418 -13.56 -18.66 10.96
C ARG A 418 -12.92 -20.03 11.17
N ARG A 419 -13.18 -20.98 10.26
CA ARG A 419 -12.54 -22.31 10.33
C ARG A 419 -11.04 -22.19 10.15
N VAL A 420 -10.57 -21.41 9.17
CA VAL A 420 -9.14 -21.19 8.93
C VAL A 420 -8.48 -20.52 10.13
N VAL A 421 -9.03 -19.41 10.61
CA VAL A 421 -8.48 -18.68 11.77
C VAL A 421 -8.47 -19.58 13.02
N GLY A 422 -9.57 -20.28 13.29
CA GLY A 422 -9.64 -21.20 14.43
C GLY A 422 -8.64 -22.35 14.32
N LEU A 423 -8.52 -22.95 13.14
CA LEU A 423 -7.57 -24.03 12.87
C LEU A 423 -6.12 -23.56 13.03
N ALA A 424 -5.76 -22.40 12.46
CA ALA A 424 -4.42 -21.84 12.57
C ALA A 424 -4.05 -21.58 14.04
N ILE A 425 -4.96 -20.95 14.82
CA ILE A 425 -4.77 -20.73 16.26
C ILE A 425 -4.59 -22.05 17.00
N SER A 426 -5.45 -23.05 16.75
CA SER A 426 -5.35 -24.36 17.39
C SER A 426 -4.07 -25.12 17.02
N ALA A 427 -3.54 -24.89 15.82
CA ALA A 427 -2.31 -25.50 15.33
C ALA A 427 -1.04 -24.72 15.73
N GLY A 428 -1.16 -23.60 16.45
CA GLY A 428 -0.02 -22.74 16.80
C GLY A 428 0.57 -21.97 15.62
N ILE A 429 -0.15 -21.87 14.49
CA ILE A 429 0.26 -21.12 13.30
C ILE A 429 -0.28 -19.69 13.39
N SER A 430 0.64 -18.72 13.33
CA SER A 430 0.29 -17.31 13.47
C SER A 430 -0.32 -16.75 12.18
N THR A 431 -1.54 -16.22 12.26
CA THR A 431 -2.20 -15.53 11.13
C THR A 431 -2.70 -14.12 11.51
N PRO A 432 -1.81 -13.18 11.88
CA PRO A 432 -2.22 -11.89 12.45
C PRO A 432 -3.08 -11.05 11.51
N GLY A 433 -2.79 -11.05 10.20
CA GLY A 433 -3.55 -10.33 9.19
C GLY A 433 -4.97 -10.87 9.01
N MET A 434 -5.13 -12.20 8.92
CA MET A 434 -6.45 -12.83 8.84
C MET A 434 -7.25 -12.66 10.15
N CYS A 435 -6.59 -12.83 11.29
CA CYS A 435 -7.20 -12.60 12.62
C CYS A 435 -7.68 -11.16 12.79
N ALA A 436 -6.83 -10.19 12.47
CA ALA A 436 -7.12 -8.76 12.57
C ALA A 436 -8.26 -8.35 11.63
N SER A 437 -8.25 -8.89 10.41
CA SER A 437 -9.31 -8.68 9.42
C SER A 437 -10.66 -9.23 9.92
N LEU A 438 -10.68 -10.41 10.56
CA LEU A 438 -11.90 -11.02 11.11
C LEU A 438 -12.42 -10.23 12.30
N ALA A 439 -11.53 -9.82 13.20
CA ALA A 439 -11.87 -8.96 14.33
C ALA A 439 -12.43 -7.60 13.86
N TYR A 440 -11.86 -7.01 12.81
CA TYR A 440 -12.38 -5.78 12.18
C TYR A 440 -13.81 -5.98 11.67
N PHE A 441 -14.05 -7.05 10.90
CA PHE A 441 -15.39 -7.37 10.39
C PHE A 441 -16.42 -7.57 11.52
N ASP A 442 -16.06 -8.37 12.53
CA ASP A 442 -16.95 -8.66 13.67
C ASP A 442 -17.20 -7.45 14.56
N THR A 443 -16.23 -6.56 14.71
CA THR A 443 -16.40 -5.31 15.43
C THR A 443 -17.29 -4.35 14.65
N TYR A 444 -17.03 -4.18 13.36
CA TYR A 444 -17.73 -3.20 12.51
C TYR A 444 -19.22 -3.55 12.32
N ARG A 445 -19.57 -4.83 12.23
CA ARG A 445 -20.95 -5.28 11.99
C ARG A 445 -21.85 -5.32 13.24
N ARG A 446 -21.30 -5.08 14.44
CA ARG A 446 -22.04 -5.21 15.70
C ARG A 446 -22.57 -3.85 16.17
N ALA A 447 -23.89 -3.72 16.29
CA ALA A 447 -24.55 -2.51 16.79
C ALA A 447 -24.22 -2.19 18.27
N ARG A 448 -23.82 -3.18 19.07
CA ARG A 448 -23.38 -3.00 20.46
C ARG A 448 -22.05 -3.70 20.70
N LEU A 449 -21.06 -2.90 21.09
CA LEU A 449 -19.70 -3.30 21.45
C LEU A 449 -19.51 -3.20 22.97
N PRO A 450 -18.50 -3.89 23.53
CA PRO A 450 -18.19 -3.82 24.97
C PRO A 450 -17.59 -2.47 25.42
N ALA A 451 -17.54 -1.46 24.55
CA ALA A 451 -17.03 -0.12 24.86
C ALA A 451 -17.84 0.61 25.95
N ASN A 452 -19.07 0.16 26.24
CA ASN A 452 -19.84 0.65 27.39
C ASN A 452 -19.12 0.38 28.73
N LEU A 453 -18.42 -0.76 28.87
CA LEU A 453 -17.63 -1.04 30.06
C LEU A 453 -16.37 -0.16 30.13
N VAL A 454 -15.71 0.06 28.99
CA VAL A 454 -14.55 0.98 28.92
C VAL A 454 -14.96 2.40 29.32
N GLN A 455 -16.10 2.88 28.84
CA GLN A 455 -16.66 4.17 29.26
C GLN A 455 -16.96 4.21 30.76
N ALA A 456 -17.54 3.15 31.32
CA ALA A 456 -17.79 3.05 32.76
C ALA A 456 -16.48 3.09 33.58
N GLN A 457 -15.46 2.35 33.16
CA GLN A 457 -14.14 2.37 33.79
C GLN A 457 -13.53 3.78 33.78
N ARG A 458 -13.53 4.45 32.62
CA ARG A 458 -13.00 5.81 32.45
C ARG A 458 -13.71 6.82 33.35
N ASP A 459 -15.03 6.74 33.44
CA ASP A 459 -15.79 7.62 34.34
C ASP A 459 -15.51 7.30 35.82
N LEU A 460 -15.32 6.03 36.16
CA LEU A 460 -15.05 5.59 37.53
C LEU A 460 -13.72 6.09 38.07
N PHE A 461 -12.61 5.89 37.36
CA PHE A 461 -11.30 6.31 37.87
C PHE A 461 -10.95 7.78 37.57
N GLY A 462 -11.58 8.38 36.55
CA GLY A 462 -11.13 9.66 35.99
C GLY A 462 -12.21 10.70 35.75
N ALA A 463 -13.47 10.43 36.13
CA ALA A 463 -14.61 11.32 35.91
C ALA A 463 -14.74 11.81 34.45
N HIS A 464 -14.35 10.96 33.48
CA HIS A 464 -14.32 11.29 32.06
C HIS A 464 -15.69 11.43 31.40
N THR A 465 -16.78 11.25 32.15
CA THR A 465 -18.17 11.25 31.68
C THR A 465 -18.47 10.15 30.65
N TYR A 466 -19.76 9.91 30.40
CA TYR A 466 -20.25 9.01 29.36
C TYR A 466 -21.62 9.45 28.82
N GLU A 467 -21.97 9.01 27.63
CA GLU A 467 -23.31 9.20 27.04
C GLU A 467 -24.21 7.99 27.29
N ARG A 468 -25.52 8.17 27.15
CA ARG A 468 -26.52 7.12 27.41
C ARG A 468 -27.36 6.80 26.19
N THR A 469 -27.84 5.55 26.13
CA THR A 469 -28.68 5.05 25.03
C THR A 469 -30.16 5.43 25.18
N ASP A 470 -30.58 5.85 26.37
CA ASP A 470 -31.98 6.17 26.71
C ASP A 470 -32.26 7.68 26.80
N ARG A 471 -31.24 8.55 26.69
CA ARG A 471 -31.38 10.01 26.78
C ARG A 471 -30.11 10.73 26.29
N PRO A 472 -30.24 11.92 25.68
CA PRO A 472 -29.10 12.72 25.26
C PRO A 472 -28.39 13.37 26.45
N GLY A 473 -27.09 13.67 26.30
CA GLY A 473 -26.29 14.40 27.28
C GLY A 473 -25.04 13.64 27.75
N ALA A 474 -24.17 14.37 28.47
CA ALA A 474 -22.99 13.81 29.13
C ALA A 474 -23.29 13.58 30.62
N PHE A 475 -23.00 12.38 31.11
CA PHE A 475 -23.30 11.93 32.46
C PHE A 475 -22.02 11.56 33.19
N HIS A 476 -21.90 11.99 34.44
CA HIS A 476 -20.91 11.50 35.39
C HIS A 476 -21.63 10.74 36.50
N THR A 477 -21.04 9.65 36.98
CA THR A 477 -21.56 8.88 38.11
C THR A 477 -20.59 8.92 39.29
N GLU A 478 -21.10 9.23 40.48
CA GLU A 478 -20.36 9.00 41.73
C GLU A 478 -20.41 7.48 42.07
N TRP A 479 -19.58 6.67 41.41
CA TRP A 479 -19.66 5.20 41.43
C TRP A 479 -19.61 4.61 42.84
N THR A 480 -18.70 5.10 43.69
CA THR A 480 -18.55 4.66 45.09
C THR A 480 -19.81 4.92 45.92
N LYS A 481 -20.40 6.10 45.76
CA LYS A 481 -21.62 6.52 46.46
C LYS A 481 -22.83 5.72 45.99
N LEU A 482 -22.94 5.47 44.68
CA LEU A 482 -24.02 4.67 44.11
C LEU A 482 -23.92 3.19 44.53
N ALA A 483 -22.71 2.63 44.56
CA ALA A 483 -22.48 1.26 45.03
C ALA A 483 -22.85 1.11 46.53
N ARG A 484 -22.41 2.05 47.38
CA ARG A 484 -22.76 2.06 48.81
C ARG A 484 -24.27 2.17 49.04
N LYS A 485 -24.97 2.97 48.25
CA LYS A 485 -26.45 3.10 48.34
C LYS A 485 -27.20 1.84 47.87
N SER A 486 -26.59 1.01 47.03
CA SER A 486 -27.23 -0.18 46.43
C SER A 486 -26.86 -1.50 47.10
N ASN A 487 -26.11 -1.49 48.21
CA ASN A 487 -25.56 -2.69 48.87
C ASN A 487 -24.75 -3.62 47.93
N ALA A 488 -24.27 -3.10 46.80
CA ALA A 488 -23.37 -3.85 45.92
C ALA A 488 -21.98 -3.90 46.57
N GLY A 489 -21.49 -5.10 46.89
CA GLY A 489 -20.24 -5.34 47.62
C GLY A 489 -19.06 -4.49 47.13
N VAL A 490 -18.40 -3.82 48.07
CA VAL A 490 -17.56 -2.62 47.87
C VAL A 490 -16.06 -3.00 47.74
N GLY A 491 -15.74 -4.20 47.24
CA GLY A 491 -14.39 -4.78 47.32
C GLY A 491 -13.27 -3.95 46.66
N ALA A 492 -13.61 -3.06 45.71
CA ALA A 492 -12.67 -2.19 45.01
C ALA A 492 -12.84 -0.69 45.34
N PHE A 493 -13.66 -0.33 46.34
CA PHE A 493 -14.06 1.06 46.61
C PHE A 493 -13.84 1.50 48.07
N ASN A 494 -12.88 0.87 48.75
CA ASN A 494 -12.31 1.37 50.01
C ASN A 494 -11.04 2.16 49.74
#